data_AF-A0A9X4SBC6-F1
#
_entry.id   AF-A0A9X4SBC6-F1
#
_cell.length_a   1.000
_cell.length_b   1.000
_cell.length_c   1.000
_cell.angle_alpha   90.00
_cell.angle_beta   90.00
_cell.angle_gamma   90.00
#
_symmetry.space_group_name_H-M   'P 1'
#
loop_
_entity.id
_entity.type
_entity.pdbx_description
1 polymer ?
#
loop_
_entity_poly.entity_id
_entity_poly.type
_entity_poly.pdbx_seq_one_letter_code
_entity_poly.pdbx_strand_id
1 'polypeptide(L)'
;MDVLVLDTNIVLDLWVYEDPATEPLRAALAEPRTVWLATDAMREELARVLAYPQIVKRLAARALPAGEVLAAFDRRVQIVSDASKAPYTCKDADDQKFIDLAVAHGAALLSKDAHVLSMARRLDRLGVRVSRQWPGALSPDAVSR
;
A
#
# COMPACT_ATOMS: atom_id res chain seq x y z
N MET A 1 -2.13 6.78 -16.03
CA MET A 1 -1.70 5.54 -15.37
C MET A 1 -1.53 5.89 -13.91
N ASP A 2 -2.24 5.22 -13.03
CA ASP A 2 -2.24 5.52 -11.61
C ASP A 2 -1.23 4.61 -10.92
N VAL A 3 -0.13 5.19 -10.42
CA VAL A 3 0.94 4.45 -9.75
C VAL A 3 0.74 4.52 -8.24
N LEU A 4 0.79 3.37 -7.58
CA LEU A 4 0.45 3.19 -6.19
C LEU A 4 1.57 2.53 -5.41
N VAL A 5 1.74 2.96 -4.16
CA VAL A 5 2.40 2.21 -3.09
C VAL A 5 1.36 2.00 -1.98
N LEU A 6 1.23 0.77 -1.50
CA LEU A 6 0.29 0.41 -0.43
C LEU A 6 1.08 0.09 0.84
N ASP A 7 0.65 0.63 1.98
CA ASP A 7 1.15 0.17 3.28
C ASP A 7 0.65 -1.26 3.58
N THR A 8 1.31 -1.92 4.54
CA THR A 8 0.98 -3.30 4.93
C THR A 8 -0.45 -3.43 5.50
N ASN A 9 -0.97 -2.44 6.22
CA ASN A 9 -2.35 -2.46 6.73
C ASN A 9 -3.39 -2.42 5.61
N ILE A 10 -3.18 -1.62 4.55
CA ILE A 10 -4.06 -1.59 3.38
C ILE A 10 -4.09 -2.96 2.68
N VAL A 11 -2.94 -3.64 2.62
CA VAL A 11 -2.84 -5.02 2.07
C VAL A 11 -3.62 -6.01 2.95
N LEU A 12 -3.49 -5.92 4.28
CA LEU A 12 -4.28 -6.75 5.20
C LEU A 12 -5.78 -6.46 5.06
N ASP A 13 -6.18 -5.20 4.89
CA ASP A 13 -7.57 -4.83 4.69
C ASP A 13 -8.14 -5.42 3.40
N LEU A 14 -7.35 -5.43 2.33
CA LEU A 14 -7.74 -6.07 1.08
C LEU A 14 -7.96 -7.57 1.25
N TRP A 15 -7.02 -8.33 1.80
CA TRP A 15 -7.10 -9.80 1.70
C TRP A 15 -7.36 -10.55 3.00
N VAL A 16 -7.11 -9.96 4.16
CA VAL A 16 -7.29 -10.60 5.47
C VAL A 16 -8.55 -10.12 6.18
N TYR A 17 -8.81 -8.82 6.16
CA TYR A 17 -10.00 -8.25 6.79
C TYR A 17 -11.17 -8.10 5.84
N GLU A 18 -10.91 -8.00 4.53
CA GLU A 18 -11.90 -7.66 3.49
C GLU A 18 -12.73 -6.43 3.88
N ASP A 19 -12.02 -5.37 4.26
CA ASP A 19 -12.65 -4.09 4.57
C ASP A 19 -13.42 -3.61 3.32
N PRO A 20 -14.74 -3.38 3.40
CA PRO A 20 -15.53 -2.88 2.27
C PRO A 20 -14.98 -1.58 1.67
N ALA A 21 -14.29 -0.75 2.46
CA ALA A 21 -13.65 0.46 1.97
C ALA A 21 -12.52 0.19 0.95
N THR A 22 -12.04 -1.05 0.85
CA THR A 22 -11.02 -1.47 -0.12
C THR A 22 -11.60 -2.06 -1.40
N GLU A 23 -12.93 -2.22 -1.53
CA GLU A 23 -13.55 -2.72 -2.76
C GLU A 23 -13.20 -1.86 -4.00
N PRO A 24 -13.24 -0.52 -3.95
CA PRO A 24 -12.83 0.31 -5.08
C PRO A 24 -11.35 0.12 -5.44
N LEU A 25 -10.50 -0.06 -4.44
CA LEU A 25 -9.07 -0.33 -4.65
C LEU A 25 -8.86 -1.69 -5.32
N ARG A 26 -9.58 -2.73 -4.86
CA ARG A 26 -9.52 -4.07 -5.47
C ARG A 26 -9.93 -4.03 -6.94
N ALA A 27 -11.00 -3.30 -7.27
CA ALA A 27 -11.45 -3.11 -8.64
C ALA A 27 -10.38 -2.38 -9.47
N ALA A 28 -9.81 -1.29 -8.94
CA ALA A 28 -8.75 -0.54 -9.63
C ALA A 28 -7.50 -1.39 -9.90
N LEU A 29 -7.06 -2.21 -8.95
CA LEU A 29 -5.92 -3.13 -9.09
C LEU A 29 -6.16 -4.27 -10.11
N ALA A 30 -7.40 -4.49 -10.55
CA ALA A 30 -7.72 -5.44 -11.62
C ALA A 30 -7.60 -4.80 -13.02
N GLU A 31 -7.49 -3.48 -13.10
CA GLU A 31 -7.40 -2.75 -14.36
C GLU A 31 -5.94 -2.42 -14.73
N PRO A 32 -5.54 -2.55 -16.02
CA PRO A 32 -4.18 -2.24 -16.46
C PRO A 32 -3.74 -0.78 -16.23
N ARG A 33 -4.69 0.12 -15.98
CA ARG A 33 -4.42 1.55 -15.73
C ARG A 33 -3.82 1.82 -14.35
N THR A 34 -3.88 0.84 -13.43
CA THR A 34 -3.37 0.95 -12.07
C THR A 34 -2.15 0.07 -11.91
N VAL A 35 -1.03 0.65 -11.47
CA VAL A 35 0.22 -0.06 -11.24
C VAL A 35 0.56 0.03 -9.77
N TRP A 36 0.61 -1.11 -9.09
CA TRP A 36 1.05 -1.18 -7.71
C TRP A 36 2.53 -1.56 -7.65
N LEU A 37 3.36 -0.65 -7.13
CA LEU A 37 4.78 -0.87 -6.88
C LEU A 37 5.02 -1.35 -5.44
N ALA A 38 5.99 -2.24 -5.29
CA ALA A 38 6.60 -2.58 -4.01
C ALA A 38 8.05 -3.04 -4.21
N THR A 39 8.77 -3.22 -3.10
CA THR A 39 10.10 -3.84 -3.09
C THR A 39 10.05 -5.21 -2.41
N ASP A 40 11.12 -5.99 -2.53
CA ASP A 40 11.25 -7.27 -1.84
C ASP A 40 11.16 -7.10 -0.31
N ALA A 41 11.72 -6.03 0.25
CA ALA A 41 11.66 -5.73 1.68
C ALA A 41 10.23 -5.51 2.19
N MET A 42 9.35 -4.91 1.37
CA MET A 42 7.93 -4.75 1.68
C MET A 42 7.18 -6.09 1.63
N ARG A 43 7.51 -6.95 0.66
CA ARG A 43 6.95 -8.30 0.56
C ARG A 43 7.34 -9.17 1.77
N GLU A 44 8.61 -9.11 2.17
CA GLU A 44 9.10 -9.82 3.36
C GLU A 44 8.45 -9.32 4.64
N GLU A 45 8.22 -8.02 4.76
CA GLU A 45 7.48 -7.45 5.89
C GLU A 45 6.06 -8.02 5.95
N LEU A 46 5.34 -8.05 4.83
CA LEU A 46 4.02 -8.68 4.78
C LEU A 46 4.07 -10.14 5.24
N ALA A 47 5.06 -10.92 4.77
CA ALA A 47 5.23 -12.31 5.19
C ALA A 47 5.46 -12.43 6.71
N ARG A 48 6.27 -11.55 7.31
CA ARG A 48 6.47 -11.51 8.77
C ARG A 48 5.19 -11.15 9.51
N VAL A 49 4.45 -10.15 9.05
CA VAL A 49 3.21 -9.69 9.66
C VAL A 49 2.13 -10.79 9.63
N LEU A 50 2.03 -11.53 8.53
CA LEU A 50 1.10 -12.67 8.42
C LEU A 50 1.41 -13.80 9.43
N ALA A 51 2.62 -13.86 9.96
CA ALA A 51 3.02 -14.80 11.01
C ALA A 51 2.72 -14.31 12.44
N TYR A 52 2.26 -13.06 12.62
CA TYR A 52 1.94 -12.55 13.95
C TYR A 52 0.74 -13.27 14.57
N PRO A 53 0.74 -13.61 15.88
CA PRO A 53 -0.27 -14.47 16.49
C PRO A 53 -1.72 -14.03 16.26
N GLN A 54 -1.99 -12.73 16.33
CA GLN A 54 -3.31 -12.17 16.09
C GLN A 54 -3.76 -12.32 14.63
N ILE A 55 -2.84 -12.20 13.67
CA ILE A 55 -3.12 -12.36 12.24
C ILE A 55 -3.31 -13.84 11.91
N VAL A 56 -2.45 -14.72 12.43
CA VAL A 56 -2.59 -16.18 12.29
C VAL A 56 -3.95 -16.65 12.80
N LYS A 57 -4.40 -16.15 13.97
CA LYS A 57 -5.74 -16.47 14.50
C LYS A 57 -6.86 -16.03 13.54
N ARG A 58 -6.73 -14.85 12.93
CA ARG A 58 -7.71 -14.33 11.97
C ARG A 58 -7.73 -15.14 10.67
N LEU A 59 -6.55 -15.48 10.14
CA LEU A 59 -6.38 -16.32 8.96
C LEU A 59 -6.99 -17.70 9.16
N ALA A 60 -6.72 -18.35 10.31
CA ALA A 60 -7.27 -19.65 10.67
C ALA A 60 -8.80 -19.64 10.77
N ALA A 61 -9.37 -18.61 11.41
CA ALA A 61 -10.82 -18.44 11.52
C ALA A 61 -11.52 -18.28 10.15
N ARG A 62 -10.77 -17.85 9.13
CA ARG A 62 -11.25 -17.67 7.75
C ARG A 62 -10.90 -18.85 6.83
N ALA A 63 -10.19 -19.87 7.32
CA ALA A 63 -9.58 -20.90 6.49
C ALA A 63 -8.74 -20.33 5.32
N LEU A 64 -8.05 -19.21 5.55
CA LEU A 64 -7.24 -18.51 4.55
C LEU A 64 -5.74 -18.72 4.86
N PRO A 65 -5.01 -19.53 4.07
CA PRO A 65 -3.57 -19.67 4.24
C PRO A 65 -2.83 -18.35 3.98
N ALA A 66 -1.80 -18.05 4.79
CA ALA A 66 -0.95 -16.87 4.57
C ALA A 66 -0.32 -16.86 3.15
N GLY A 67 0.00 -18.03 2.60
CA GLY A 67 0.51 -18.18 1.25
C GLY A 67 -0.45 -17.69 0.16
N GLU A 68 -1.77 -17.76 0.39
CA GLU A 68 -2.74 -17.22 -0.58
C GLU A 68 -2.74 -15.68 -0.59
N VAL A 69 -2.53 -15.06 0.57
CA VAL A 69 -2.39 -13.60 0.69
C VAL A 69 -1.12 -13.14 -0.04
N LEU A 70 0.01 -13.82 0.21
CA LEU A 70 1.27 -13.54 -0.49
C LEU A 70 1.14 -13.75 -2.00
N ALA A 71 0.50 -14.83 -2.44
CA ALA A 71 0.26 -15.06 -3.86
C ALA A 71 -0.67 -14.00 -4.48
N ALA A 72 -1.64 -13.47 -3.73
CA ALA A 72 -2.51 -12.39 -4.19
C ALA A 72 -1.76 -11.06 -4.33
N PHE A 73 -0.81 -10.78 -3.45
CA PHE A 73 0.15 -9.68 -3.54
C PHE A 73 1.05 -9.86 -4.78
N ASP A 74 1.71 -11.01 -4.91
CA ASP A 74 2.68 -11.30 -5.98
C ASP A 74 2.08 -11.18 -7.38
N ARG A 75 0.79 -11.54 -7.54
CA ARG A 75 0.09 -11.44 -8.83
C ARG A 75 -0.23 -10.01 -9.27
N ARG A 76 -0.20 -9.03 -8.36
CA ARG A 76 -0.70 -7.66 -8.61
C ARG A 76 0.38 -6.60 -8.52
N VAL A 77 1.47 -6.91 -7.84
CA VAL A 77 2.56 -5.99 -7.63
C VAL A 77 3.56 -6.06 -8.78
N GLN A 78 4.13 -4.92 -9.12
CA GLN A 78 5.37 -4.84 -9.88
C GLN A 78 6.50 -4.60 -8.87
N ILE A 79 7.32 -5.62 -8.64
CA ILE A 79 8.50 -5.50 -7.79
C ILE A 79 9.54 -4.63 -8.49
N VAL A 80 10.06 -3.65 -7.77
CA VAL A 80 11.16 -2.78 -8.18
C VAL A 80 12.27 -2.76 -7.12
N SER A 81 13.45 -2.26 -7.49
CA SER A 81 14.56 -2.11 -6.56
C SER A 81 14.22 -1.15 -5.42
N ASP A 82 14.90 -1.31 -4.29
CA ASP A 82 14.79 -0.38 -3.17
C ASP A 82 15.10 1.06 -3.60
N ALA A 83 14.30 1.98 -3.04
CA ALA A 83 14.42 3.40 -3.33
C ALA A 83 15.45 4.07 -2.41
N SER A 84 16.06 5.15 -2.91
CA SER A 84 16.87 6.04 -2.07
C SER A 84 15.99 6.75 -1.05
N LYS A 85 16.56 7.04 0.13
CA LYS A 85 15.84 7.70 1.21
C LYS A 85 15.29 9.06 0.77
N ALA A 86 14.00 9.29 1.01
CA ALA A 86 13.33 10.56 0.75
C ALA A 86 13.86 11.70 1.64
N PRO A 87 13.70 12.97 1.22
CA PRO A 87 14.14 14.14 2.00
C PRO A 87 13.51 14.24 3.41
N TYR A 88 12.34 13.64 3.62
CA TYR A 88 11.66 13.63 4.91
C TYR A 88 11.76 12.27 5.58
N THR A 89 12.09 12.29 6.88
CA THR A 89 12.14 11.08 7.71
C THR A 89 10.82 10.89 8.46
N CYS A 90 10.21 9.72 8.33
CA CYS A 90 9.07 9.29 9.13
C CYS A 90 9.49 9.07 10.58
N LYS A 91 8.55 9.24 11.51
CA LYS A 91 8.79 8.94 12.92
C LYS A 91 8.92 7.44 13.18
N ASP A 92 8.19 6.65 12.39
CA ASP A 92 8.36 5.21 12.35
C ASP A 92 9.36 4.85 11.26
N ALA A 93 10.44 4.18 11.64
CA ALA A 93 11.50 3.80 10.71
C ALA A 93 11.07 2.66 9.78
N ASP A 94 10.15 1.79 10.22
CA ASP A 94 9.65 0.69 9.40
C ASP A 94 8.79 1.22 8.24
N ASP A 95 8.08 2.32 8.47
CA ASP A 95 7.25 2.98 7.45
C ASP A 95 8.04 3.80 6.41
N GLN A 96 9.33 4.06 6.67
CA GLN A 96 10.14 4.90 5.78
C GLN A 96 10.22 4.36 4.35
N LYS A 97 10.30 3.03 4.18
CA LYS A 97 10.45 2.39 2.86
C LYS A 97 9.28 2.67 1.91
N PHE A 98 8.07 2.80 2.45
CA PHE A 98 6.87 3.12 1.66
C PHE A 98 6.93 4.55 1.14
N ILE A 99 7.43 5.47 1.97
CA ILE A 99 7.62 6.88 1.61
C ILE A 99 8.73 7.02 0.57
N ASP A 100 9.85 6.34 0.79
CA ASP A 100 11.00 6.35 -0.13
C ASP A 100 10.58 5.89 -1.52
N LEU A 101 9.86 4.77 -1.59
CA LEU A 101 9.36 4.23 -2.86
C LEU A 101 8.35 5.17 -3.53
N ALA A 102 7.41 5.71 -2.76
CA ALA A 102 6.41 6.62 -3.30
C ALA A 102 7.05 7.89 -3.90
N VAL A 103 8.03 8.47 -3.19
CA VAL A 103 8.76 9.66 -3.65
C VAL A 103 9.60 9.36 -4.88
N ALA A 104 10.33 8.24 -4.91
CA ALA A 104 11.19 7.88 -6.03
C ALA A 104 10.42 7.68 -7.35
N HIS A 105 9.15 7.25 -7.26
CA HIS A 105 8.32 6.97 -8.44
C HIS A 105 7.18 7.98 -8.67
N GLY A 106 7.05 9.03 -7.83
CA GLY A 106 5.91 9.94 -7.88
C GLY A 106 4.56 9.23 -7.71
N ALA A 107 4.54 8.12 -6.96
CA ALA A 107 3.37 7.30 -6.75
C ALA A 107 2.50 7.85 -5.62
N ALA A 108 1.20 7.61 -5.67
CA ALA A 108 0.35 7.84 -4.50
C ALA A 108 0.58 6.76 -3.44
N LEU A 109 0.57 7.16 -2.17
CA LEU A 109 0.76 6.27 -1.03
C LEU A 109 -0.57 6.09 -0.29
N LEU A 110 -1.08 4.86 -0.26
CA LEU A 110 -2.21 4.52 0.57
C LEU A 110 -1.73 3.99 1.92
N SER A 111 -2.16 4.63 3.01
CA SER A 111 -1.79 4.23 4.36
C SER A 111 -2.86 4.57 5.40
N LYS A 112 -2.99 3.70 6.42
CA LYS A 112 -3.80 3.98 7.61
C LYS A 112 -2.96 4.39 8.83
N ASP A 113 -1.63 4.36 8.71
CA ASP A 113 -0.72 4.70 9.80
C ASP A 113 -0.73 6.21 10.11
N ALA A 114 -0.74 6.55 11.41
CA ALA A 114 -0.83 7.94 11.85
C ALA A 114 0.46 8.74 11.60
N HIS A 115 1.63 8.10 11.70
CA HIS A 115 2.92 8.72 11.40
C HIS A 115 3.04 9.02 9.90
N VAL A 116 2.70 8.07 9.02
CA VAL A 116 2.66 8.27 7.57
C VAL A 116 1.66 9.37 7.19
N LEU A 117 0.42 9.28 7.69
CA LEU A 117 -0.62 10.28 7.40
C LEU A 117 -0.24 11.69 7.87
N SER A 118 0.48 11.80 8.98
CA SER A 118 0.97 13.10 9.48
C SER A 118 1.95 13.80 8.50
N MET A 119 2.53 13.04 7.56
CA MET A 119 3.46 13.55 6.56
C MET A 119 2.79 13.98 5.26
N ALA A 120 1.48 13.80 5.08
CA ALA A 120 0.76 14.07 3.83
C ALA A 120 1.09 15.44 3.22
N ARG A 121 1.07 16.52 4.01
CA ARG A 121 1.40 17.88 3.53
C ARG A 121 2.85 18.06 3.08
N ARG A 122 3.78 17.30 3.66
CA ARG A 122 5.21 17.34 3.29
C ARG A 122 5.42 16.56 2.00
N LEU A 123 4.81 15.39 1.89
CA LEU A 123 4.90 14.50 0.73
C LEU A 123 4.18 15.08 -0.50
N ASP A 124 3.10 15.83 -0.31
CA ASP A 124 2.42 16.56 -1.38
C ASP A 124 3.36 17.56 -2.09
N ARG A 125 4.28 18.21 -1.34
CA ARG A 125 5.33 19.09 -1.92
C ARG A 125 6.35 18.35 -2.78
N LEU A 126 6.41 17.02 -2.66
CA LEU A 126 7.24 16.13 -3.47
C LEU A 126 6.40 15.43 -4.57
N GLY A 127 5.13 15.82 -4.76
CA GLY A 127 4.23 15.20 -5.73
C GLY A 127 3.60 13.87 -5.28
N VAL A 128 3.76 13.48 -4.01
CA VAL A 128 3.20 12.24 -3.47
C VAL A 128 1.90 12.53 -2.73
N ARG A 129 0.78 12.06 -3.30
CA ARG A 129 -0.52 12.09 -2.62
C ARG A 129 -0.59 10.96 -1.60
N VAL A 130 -0.89 11.30 -0.35
CA VAL A 130 -1.13 10.31 0.72
C VAL A 130 -2.62 10.28 1.06
N SER A 131 -3.23 9.10 1.06
CA SER A 131 -4.64 8.95 1.46
C SER A 131 -4.90 7.64 2.21
N ARG A 132 -5.98 7.61 3.00
CA ARG A 132 -6.40 6.39 3.73
C ARG A 132 -7.06 5.34 2.85
N GLN A 133 -7.58 5.78 1.70
CA GLN A 133 -8.43 5.00 0.82
C GLN A 133 -8.15 5.40 -0.62
N TRP A 134 -8.48 4.50 -1.53
CA TRP A 134 -8.41 4.76 -2.97
C TRP A 134 -9.45 5.80 -3.38
N PRO A 135 -9.06 6.95 -3.94
CA PRO A 135 -10.00 8.01 -4.29
C PRO A 135 -10.74 7.76 -5.62
N GLY A 136 -10.57 6.59 -6.27
CA GLY A 136 -11.19 6.25 -7.55
C GLY A 136 -10.26 6.46 -8.74
N ALA A 137 -9.70 7.67 -8.89
CA ALA A 137 -8.67 7.98 -9.88
C ALA A 137 -7.69 9.02 -9.31
N LEU A 138 -6.42 8.95 -9.71
CA LEU A 138 -5.40 9.91 -9.25
C LEU A 138 -5.37 11.20 -10.11
N SER A 139 -6.02 11.20 -11.28
CA SER A 139 -6.07 12.37 -12.18
C SER A 139 -6.86 13.55 -11.57
N PRO A 140 -6.40 14.80 -11.72
CA PRO A 140 -7.13 16.00 -11.25
C PRO A 140 -8.54 16.15 -11.82
N ASP A 141 -8.81 15.57 -13.00
CA ASP A 141 -10.09 15.69 -13.71
C ASP A 141 -11.20 14.78 -13.19
N ALA A 142 -10.93 13.95 -12.17
CA ALA A 142 -11.91 12.99 -11.64
C ALA A 142 -12.96 13.60 -10.69
N VAL A 143 -12.88 14.91 -10.39
CA VAL A 143 -13.91 15.64 -9.64
C VAL A 143 -14.66 16.58 -10.58
N SER A 144 -15.44 16.01 -11.50
CA SER A 144 -16.56 16.67 -12.15
C SER A 144 -17.42 15.64 -12.89
N ARG A 145 -18.47 15.17 -12.22
CA ARG A 145 -19.81 14.93 -12.76
C ARG A 145 -20.78 14.61 -11.63
#